data_AF-X8J402-F1
#
_entry.id   AF-X8J402-F1
#
_cell.length_a   1.000
_cell.length_b   1.000
_cell.length_c   1.000
_cell.angle_alpha   90.00
_cell.angle_beta   90.00
_cell.angle_gamma   90.00
#
_symmetry.space_group_name_H-M   'P 1'
#
loop_
_entity.id
_entity.type
_entity.pdbx_description
1 polymer ?
#
loop_
_entity_poly.entity_id
_entity_poly.type
_entity_poly.pdbx_seq_one_letter_code
_entity_poly.pdbx_strand_id
1 'polypeptide(L)'
;MSSLLNLEPVSLQELPDIQAVLTEAKALIRDIPNWTEGKVYRETRTHKKPMNGPAWHSRTSVHESKDGTFEEFWNCLGVNHSLNEKDYVPEVRSAQQLASLESFEAWTMGYKFTPPVWDRTFTILIASVLEESASRQGFVISLPLDVSTDQALAAQEPRGVRGRYVSVERVKEIDGKVEWIMATRSAPGGLIPSFLSEPAMPGKICEDVPHVVEWLKAKRASSG
;
A
#
# COMPACT_ATOMS: atom_id res chain seq x y z
N MET A 1 11.56 18.74 -10.93
CA MET A 1 11.94 17.96 -9.72
C MET A 1 11.59 16.51 -9.99
N SER A 2 12.38 15.56 -9.49
CA SER A 2 12.01 14.14 -9.53
C SER A 2 10.76 13.94 -8.66
N SER A 3 9.84 13.06 -9.06
CA SER A 3 8.65 12.75 -8.25
C SER A 3 9.07 12.05 -6.96
N LEU A 4 8.44 12.36 -5.83
CA LEU A 4 8.65 11.68 -4.55
C LEU A 4 8.01 10.28 -4.52
N LEU A 5 7.00 10.03 -5.35
CA LEU A 5 6.31 8.74 -5.48
C LEU A 5 7.02 7.82 -6.47
N ASN A 6 8.20 7.33 -6.09
CA ASN A 6 9.05 6.51 -6.95
C ASN A 6 9.63 5.27 -6.23
N LEU A 7 10.45 4.48 -6.93
CA LEU A 7 11.04 3.23 -6.42
C LEU A 7 12.48 3.40 -5.89
N GLU A 8 13.00 4.61 -5.88
CA GLU A 8 14.25 4.99 -5.23
C GLU A 8 14.01 5.03 -3.71
N PRO A 9 14.76 4.26 -2.93
CA PRO A 9 14.61 4.26 -1.48
C PRO A 9 14.96 5.61 -0.86
N VAL A 10 14.13 6.02 0.09
CA VAL A 10 14.38 7.18 0.95
C VAL A 10 15.46 6.82 1.98
N SER A 11 16.39 7.73 2.23
CA SER A 11 17.36 7.63 3.33
C SER A 11 16.74 8.08 4.64
N LEU A 12 17.06 7.40 5.74
CA LEU A 12 16.66 7.82 7.10
C LEU A 12 17.16 9.23 7.46
N GLN A 13 18.23 9.72 6.82
CA GLN A 13 18.81 11.03 7.08
C GLN A 13 18.14 12.15 6.26
N GLU A 14 17.38 11.79 5.22
CA GLU A 14 16.81 12.72 4.24
C GLU A 14 15.33 12.38 4.01
N LEU A 15 14.54 12.48 5.08
CA LEU A 15 13.11 12.23 5.01
C LEU A 15 12.41 13.33 4.17
N PRO A 16 11.48 12.96 3.27
CA PRO A 16 10.77 13.93 2.46
C PRO A 16 9.76 14.72 3.31
N ASP A 17 9.46 15.95 2.88
CA ASP A 17 8.37 16.73 3.46
C ASP A 17 7.02 16.06 3.22
N ILE A 18 6.27 15.82 4.30
CA ILE A 18 5.01 15.08 4.23
C ILE A 18 3.94 15.83 3.42
N GLN A 19 3.93 17.16 3.42
CA GLN A 19 2.95 17.93 2.65
C GLN A 19 3.23 17.84 1.15
N ALA A 20 4.50 17.80 0.74
CA ALA A 20 4.91 17.55 -0.63
C ALA A 20 4.52 16.13 -1.08
N VAL A 21 4.79 15.12 -0.26
CA VAL A 21 4.39 13.71 -0.53
C VAL A 21 2.87 13.58 -0.66
N LEU A 22 2.11 14.18 0.26
CA LEU A 22 0.64 14.18 0.23
C LEU A 22 0.10 14.90 -1.02
N THR A 23 0.74 16.00 -1.42
CA THR A 23 0.35 16.75 -2.62
C THR A 23 0.51 15.89 -3.89
N GLU A 24 1.62 15.16 -4.01
CA GLU A 24 1.82 14.20 -5.11
C GLU A 24 0.83 13.04 -5.03
N ALA A 25 0.55 12.50 -3.84
CA ALA A 25 -0.41 11.42 -3.63
C ALA A 25 -1.82 11.83 -4.09
N LYS A 26 -2.28 13.02 -3.72
CA LYS A 26 -3.55 13.58 -4.19
C LYS A 26 -3.57 13.76 -5.70
N ALA A 27 -2.46 14.23 -6.30
CA ALA A 27 -2.36 14.38 -7.74
C ALA A 27 -2.44 13.03 -8.47
N LEU A 28 -1.75 12.00 -7.96
CA LEU A 28 -1.79 10.64 -8.48
C LEU A 28 -3.22 10.09 -8.46
N ILE A 29 -3.91 10.16 -7.32
CA ILE A 29 -5.28 9.65 -7.18
C ILE A 29 -6.25 10.36 -8.13
N ARG A 30 -6.11 11.68 -8.32
CA ARG A 30 -6.93 12.43 -9.29
C ARG A 30 -6.66 12.07 -10.74
N ASP A 31 -5.46 11.58 -11.06
CA ASP A 31 -5.06 11.22 -12.41
C ASP A 31 -5.49 9.80 -12.81
N ILE A 32 -5.79 8.91 -11.86
CA ILE A 32 -6.16 7.51 -12.12
C ILE A 32 -7.28 7.34 -13.17
N PRO A 33 -8.37 8.15 -13.19
CA PRO A 33 -9.40 8.03 -14.22
C PRO A 33 -8.90 8.26 -15.66
N ASN A 34 -7.73 8.89 -15.84
CA ASN A 34 -7.11 9.10 -17.15
C ASN A 34 -6.21 7.93 -17.57
N TRP A 35 -6.01 6.93 -16.72
CA TRP A 35 -5.16 5.78 -17.00
C TRP A 35 -5.89 4.77 -17.88
N THR A 36 -5.15 3.86 -18.52
CA THR A 36 -5.77 2.80 -19.31
C THR A 36 -6.58 1.88 -18.41
N GLU A 37 -7.88 1.76 -18.68
CA GLU A 37 -8.76 0.85 -17.95
C GLU A 37 -8.31 -0.61 -18.14
N GLY A 38 -8.27 -1.35 -17.04
CA GLY A 38 -7.88 -2.75 -16.98
C GLY A 38 -9.09 -3.68 -16.87
N LYS A 39 -8.84 -4.89 -16.37
CA LYS A 39 -9.92 -5.85 -16.11
C LYS A 39 -10.70 -5.45 -14.87
N VAL A 40 -12.00 -5.74 -14.87
CA VAL A 40 -12.83 -5.64 -13.66
C VAL A 40 -12.78 -6.99 -12.93
N TYR A 41 -12.48 -6.95 -11.64
CA TYR A 41 -12.46 -8.13 -10.77
C TYR A 41 -13.60 -7.99 -9.75
N ARG A 42 -14.66 -8.80 -9.90
CA ARG A 42 -15.92 -8.62 -9.16
C ARG A 42 -16.47 -7.20 -9.42
N GLU A 43 -16.51 -6.35 -8.42
CA GLU A 43 -16.96 -4.94 -8.52
C GLU A 43 -15.78 -3.94 -8.49
N THR A 44 -14.56 -4.46 -8.44
CA THR A 44 -13.33 -3.66 -8.37
C THR A 44 -12.83 -3.34 -9.76
N ARG A 45 -12.79 -2.04 -10.11
CA ARG A 45 -12.21 -1.55 -11.38
C ARG A 45 -10.71 -1.44 -11.24
N THR A 46 -9.96 -1.74 -12.30
CA THR A 46 -8.49 -1.58 -12.32
C THR A 46 -8.08 -0.60 -13.41
N HIS A 47 -6.96 0.10 -13.20
CA HIS A 47 -6.33 0.90 -14.25
C HIS A 47 -4.81 0.69 -14.25
N LYS A 48 -4.19 1.01 -15.38
CA LYS A 48 -2.75 0.89 -15.58
C LYS A 48 -2.19 2.14 -16.25
N LYS A 49 -1.07 2.64 -15.73
CA LYS A 49 -0.26 3.69 -16.38
C LYS A 49 1.16 3.17 -16.64
N PRO A 50 1.54 2.99 -17.93
CA PRO A 50 2.90 2.60 -18.29
C PRO A 50 3.94 3.61 -17.79
N MET A 51 5.11 3.12 -17.43
CA MET A 51 6.25 3.92 -16.98
C MET A 51 7.54 3.35 -17.60
N ASN A 52 8.62 4.13 -17.57
CA ASN A 52 9.96 3.57 -17.73
C ASN A 52 10.28 2.71 -16.50
N GLY A 53 10.28 1.38 -16.66
CA GLY A 53 10.35 0.41 -15.55
C GLY A 53 8.97 -0.15 -15.16
N PRO A 54 8.76 -0.55 -13.90
CA PRO A 54 7.46 -1.07 -13.45
C PRO A 54 6.34 -0.05 -13.62
N ALA A 55 5.22 -0.50 -14.16
CA ALA A 55 4.05 0.33 -14.39
C ALA A 55 3.32 0.65 -13.08
N TRP A 56 2.54 1.72 -13.07
CA TRP A 56 1.52 1.90 -12.04
C TRP A 56 0.35 0.97 -12.32
N HIS A 57 -0.11 0.29 -11.28
CA HIS A 57 -1.37 -0.43 -11.25
C HIS A 57 -2.25 0.20 -10.18
N SER A 58 -3.53 0.41 -10.49
CA SER A 58 -4.48 0.89 -9.50
C SER A 58 -5.74 0.07 -9.51
N ARG A 59 -6.46 0.17 -8.40
CA ARG A 59 -7.81 -0.35 -8.27
C ARG A 59 -8.71 0.60 -7.51
N THR A 60 -10.00 0.51 -7.80
CA THR A 60 -11.06 1.28 -7.14
C THR A 60 -12.21 0.36 -6.78
N SER A 61 -12.62 0.41 -5.51
CA SER A 61 -13.75 -0.34 -4.96
C SER A 61 -14.65 0.62 -4.17
N VAL A 62 -15.96 0.37 -4.19
CA VAL A 62 -16.96 1.13 -3.42
C VAL A 62 -17.73 0.16 -2.54
N HIS A 63 -17.89 0.52 -1.27
CA HIS A 63 -18.39 -0.37 -0.23
C HIS A 63 -19.62 0.24 0.45
N GLU A 64 -20.66 -0.56 0.59
CA GLU A 64 -21.85 -0.20 1.37
C GLU A 64 -21.54 -0.29 2.87
N SER A 65 -22.34 0.38 3.71
CA SER A 65 -22.17 0.37 5.18
C SER A 65 -22.16 -1.04 5.81
N LYS A 66 -22.84 -2.01 5.18
CA LYS A 66 -22.81 -3.43 5.59
C LYS A 66 -21.41 -4.05 5.48
N ASP A 67 -20.59 -3.57 4.54
CA ASP A 67 -19.24 -4.06 4.29
C ASP A 67 -18.20 -3.34 5.18
N GLY A 68 -18.46 -2.07 5.51
CA GLY A 68 -17.72 -1.32 6.53
C GLY A 68 -18.06 0.18 6.52
N THR A 69 -17.97 0.85 7.66
CA THR A 69 -18.03 2.32 7.76
C THR A 69 -16.68 2.95 7.40
N PHE A 70 -16.66 4.27 7.19
CA PHE A 70 -15.40 4.99 6.96
C PHE A 70 -14.39 4.73 8.09
N GLU A 71 -14.85 4.80 9.35
CA GLU A 71 -14.02 4.59 10.54
C GLU A 71 -13.43 3.18 10.55
N GLU A 72 -14.22 2.17 10.22
CA GLU A 72 -13.77 0.79 10.15
C GLU A 72 -12.69 0.60 9.07
N PHE A 73 -12.91 1.14 7.86
CA PHE A 73 -11.89 1.13 6.80
C PHE A 73 -10.64 1.92 7.20
N TRP A 74 -10.78 3.10 7.80
CA TRP A 74 -9.64 3.90 8.24
C TRP A 74 -8.86 3.23 9.38
N ASN A 75 -9.54 2.61 10.33
CA ASN A 75 -8.89 1.86 11.41
C ASN A 75 -8.18 0.60 10.90
N CYS A 76 -8.66 0.00 9.81
CA CYS A 76 -7.99 -1.12 9.17
C CYS A 76 -6.77 -0.67 8.36
N LEU A 77 -6.93 0.37 7.54
CA LEU A 77 -5.93 0.74 6.53
C LEU A 77 -4.98 1.84 7.00
N GLY A 78 -5.47 2.85 7.73
CA GLY A 78 -4.70 4.02 8.15
C GLY A 78 -4.08 3.89 9.55
N VAL A 79 -4.65 3.06 10.42
CA VAL A 79 -4.17 2.83 11.78
C VAL A 79 -3.52 1.45 11.87
N ASN A 80 -2.28 1.36 12.37
CA ASN A 80 -1.54 0.09 12.46
C ASN A 80 -1.48 -0.68 11.13
N HIS A 81 -1.35 0.04 10.00
CA HIS A 81 -1.46 -0.48 8.63
C HIS A 81 -0.75 -1.83 8.43
N SER A 82 0.56 -1.89 8.70
CA SER A 82 1.37 -3.09 8.48
C SER A 82 0.99 -4.26 9.38
N LEU A 83 0.52 -4.01 10.60
CA LEU A 83 0.05 -5.08 11.50
C LEU A 83 -1.28 -5.64 11.01
N ASN A 84 -2.21 -4.78 10.60
CA ASN A 84 -3.48 -5.22 10.05
C ASN A 84 -3.27 -5.96 8.72
N GLU A 85 -2.39 -5.47 7.85
CA GLU A 85 -2.04 -6.13 6.58
C GLU A 85 -1.53 -7.55 6.80
N LYS A 86 -0.69 -7.76 7.83
CA LYS A 86 -0.26 -9.11 8.22
C LYS A 86 -1.42 -10.02 8.63
N ASP A 87 -2.46 -9.47 9.24
CA ASP A 87 -3.62 -10.25 9.68
C ASP A 87 -4.54 -10.66 8.52
N TYR A 88 -4.71 -9.81 7.50
CA TYR A 88 -5.63 -10.08 6.38
C TYR A 88 -4.96 -10.56 5.08
N VAL A 89 -3.64 -10.39 4.90
CA VAL A 89 -2.90 -10.89 3.72
C VAL A 89 -2.16 -12.19 4.05
N PRO A 90 -2.59 -13.35 3.53
CA PRO A 90 -1.98 -14.65 3.86
C PRO A 90 -0.50 -14.80 3.49
N GLU A 91 -0.04 -14.03 2.50
CA GLU A 91 1.35 -14.01 2.05
C GLU A 91 2.27 -13.24 3.02
N VAL A 92 1.76 -12.32 3.83
CA VAL A 92 2.57 -11.56 4.80
C VAL A 92 2.90 -12.43 6.00
N ARG A 93 4.19 -12.67 6.24
CA ARG A 93 4.72 -13.52 7.32
C ARG A 93 5.10 -12.72 8.55
N SER A 94 5.61 -11.52 8.34
CA SER A 94 6.10 -10.65 9.41
C SER A 94 5.86 -9.20 9.07
N ALA A 95 5.52 -8.42 10.09
CA ALA A 95 5.44 -6.98 10.09
C ALA A 95 6.12 -6.50 11.36
N GLN A 96 7.17 -5.71 11.22
CA GLN A 96 7.94 -5.18 12.35
C GLN A 96 8.20 -3.69 12.14
N GLN A 97 7.81 -2.90 13.13
CA GLN A 97 8.15 -1.48 13.16
C GLN A 97 9.63 -1.34 13.52
N LEU A 98 10.36 -0.62 12.69
CA LEU A 98 11.78 -0.33 12.88
C LEU A 98 11.98 0.97 13.67
N ALA A 99 11.18 1.99 13.36
CA ALA A 99 11.22 3.28 14.02
C ALA A 99 9.90 4.05 13.88
N SER A 100 9.59 4.89 14.85
CA SER A 100 8.58 5.94 14.73
C SER A 100 9.30 7.25 14.44
N LEU A 101 9.00 7.86 13.31
CA LEU A 101 9.57 9.12 12.84
C LEU A 101 8.45 10.18 12.89
N GLU A 102 8.80 11.47 12.84
CA GLU A 102 7.85 12.56 13.09
C GLU A 102 6.55 12.44 12.28
N SER A 103 6.65 12.31 10.96
CA SER A 103 5.50 12.18 10.05
C SER A 103 5.37 10.80 9.39
N PHE A 104 6.22 9.85 9.79
CA PHE A 104 6.32 8.55 9.14
C PHE A 104 6.56 7.44 10.16
N GLU A 105 6.17 6.22 9.82
CA GLU A 105 6.63 5.02 10.51
C GLU A 105 7.51 4.20 9.57
N ALA A 106 8.68 3.78 10.05
CA ALA A 106 9.53 2.85 9.33
C ALA A 106 9.12 1.41 9.67
N TRP A 107 8.82 0.61 8.65
CA TRP A 107 8.38 -0.77 8.79
C TRP A 107 9.20 -1.69 7.89
N THR A 108 9.42 -2.93 8.35
CA THR A 108 9.91 -4.02 7.51
C THR A 108 8.90 -5.16 7.47
N MET A 109 8.61 -5.61 6.24
CA MET A 109 7.59 -6.58 5.90
C MET A 109 8.22 -7.79 5.21
N GLY A 110 7.88 -8.99 5.66
CA GLY A 110 8.34 -10.25 5.06
C GLY A 110 7.19 -10.94 4.32
N TYR A 111 7.33 -11.17 3.03
CA TYR A 111 6.31 -11.81 2.18
C TYR A 111 6.79 -13.18 1.73
N LYS A 112 5.93 -14.18 1.94
CA LYS A 112 6.14 -15.53 1.43
C LYS A 112 5.79 -15.59 -0.05
N PHE A 113 6.71 -16.09 -0.87
CA PHE A 113 6.45 -16.36 -2.27
C PHE A 113 6.41 -17.88 -2.51
N THR A 114 5.66 -18.28 -3.53
CA THR A 114 5.57 -19.69 -3.91
C THR A 114 6.89 -20.13 -4.58
N PRO A 115 7.51 -21.23 -4.12
CA PRO A 115 8.68 -21.81 -4.79
C PRO A 115 8.43 -22.02 -6.30
N PRO A 116 9.44 -21.82 -7.17
CA PRO A 116 10.88 -21.69 -6.87
C PRO A 116 11.33 -20.25 -6.54
N VAL A 117 10.39 -19.32 -6.33
CA VAL A 117 10.73 -17.92 -6.13
C VAL A 117 10.99 -17.64 -4.64
N TRP A 118 12.15 -17.05 -4.31
CA TRP A 118 12.52 -16.69 -2.94
C TRP A 118 11.57 -15.69 -2.28
N ASP A 119 11.40 -15.74 -0.97
CA ASP A 119 10.62 -14.77 -0.20
C ASP A 119 11.13 -13.33 -0.38
N ARG A 120 10.26 -12.34 -0.14
CA ARG A 120 10.58 -10.91 -0.29
C ARG A 120 10.63 -10.21 1.05
N THR A 121 11.53 -9.24 1.11
CA THR A 121 11.55 -8.24 2.17
C THR A 121 11.26 -6.88 1.56
N PHE A 122 10.28 -6.17 2.11
CA PHE A 122 10.00 -4.78 1.77
C PHE A 122 10.16 -3.92 3.01
N THR A 123 11.07 -2.95 2.93
CA THR A 123 11.32 -1.99 4.01
C THR A 123 10.83 -0.64 3.52
N ILE A 124 9.92 -0.03 4.27
CA ILE A 124 9.11 1.10 3.81
C ILE A 124 8.95 2.16 4.89
N LEU A 125 8.77 3.40 4.45
CA LEU A 125 8.18 4.49 5.25
C LEU A 125 6.69 4.52 4.96
N ILE A 126 5.86 4.63 5.99
CA ILE A 126 4.41 4.79 5.89
C ILE A 126 4.02 6.13 6.49
N ALA A 127 3.26 6.91 5.75
CA ALA A 127 2.56 8.07 6.28
C ALA A 127 1.04 7.88 6.17
N SER A 128 0.35 8.05 7.29
CA SER A 128 -1.11 8.06 7.36
C SER A 128 -1.60 9.47 7.65
N VAL A 129 -2.33 10.07 6.70
CA VAL A 129 -2.87 11.42 6.83
C VAL A 129 -4.38 11.39 6.74
N LEU A 130 -5.05 11.76 7.83
CA LEU A 130 -6.51 11.90 7.87
C LEU A 130 -6.91 13.36 7.68
N GLU A 131 -7.80 13.63 6.72
CA GLU A 131 -8.38 14.95 6.47
C GLU A 131 -9.84 14.98 6.93
N GLU A 132 -10.06 15.60 8.09
CA GLU A 132 -11.38 15.83 8.68
C GLU A 132 -12.05 17.04 8.02
N SER A 133 -12.45 16.88 6.77
CA SER A 133 -13.28 17.86 6.04
C SER A 133 -14.72 17.35 5.89
N ALA A 134 -15.62 18.18 5.36
CA ALA A 134 -17.02 17.78 5.09
C ALA A 134 -17.14 16.54 4.18
N SER A 135 -16.12 16.23 3.36
CA SER A 135 -15.95 14.92 2.75
C SER A 135 -14.73 14.24 3.37
N ARG A 136 -14.95 13.43 4.42
CA ARG A 136 -13.87 12.78 5.15
C ARG A 136 -13.07 11.88 4.22
N GLN A 137 -11.75 12.05 4.23
CA GLN A 137 -10.84 11.20 3.46
C GLN A 137 -9.54 11.00 4.22
N GLY A 138 -8.94 9.83 4.05
CA GLY A 138 -7.64 9.50 4.59
C GLY A 138 -6.73 8.95 3.50
N PHE A 139 -5.44 9.23 3.63
CA PHE A 139 -4.39 8.75 2.74
C PHE A 139 -3.39 7.89 3.49
N VAL A 140 -3.00 6.77 2.90
CA VAL A 140 -1.89 5.94 3.36
C VAL A 140 -0.87 5.89 2.25
N ILE A 141 0.35 6.35 2.53
CA ILE A 141 1.38 6.53 1.52
C ILE A 141 2.61 5.74 1.96
N SER A 142 3.01 4.78 1.14
CA SER A 142 4.17 3.92 1.42
C SER A 142 5.29 4.23 0.43
N LEU A 143 6.47 4.55 0.94
CA LEU A 143 7.69 4.83 0.17
C LEU A 143 8.74 3.77 0.49
N PRO A 144 9.57 3.31 -0.47
CA PRO A 144 10.67 2.41 -0.15
C PRO A 144 11.67 3.12 0.77
N LEU A 145 12.22 2.40 1.75
CA LEU A 145 13.19 2.92 2.72
C LEU A 145 14.53 2.18 2.61
N ASP A 146 15.62 2.93 2.65
CA ASP A 146 16.96 2.38 2.82
C ASP A 146 17.40 2.46 4.28
N VAL A 147 17.62 1.28 4.87
CA VAL A 147 18.17 1.14 6.21
C VAL A 147 19.60 0.60 6.19
N SER A 148 20.22 0.43 5.01
CA SER A 148 21.53 -0.23 4.87
C SER A 148 22.67 0.51 5.58
N THR A 149 22.53 1.81 5.81
CA THR A 149 23.50 2.63 6.56
C THR A 149 23.35 2.50 8.08
N ASP A 150 22.24 1.94 8.57
CA ASP A 150 22.00 1.66 9.99
C ASP A 150 22.02 0.14 10.23
N GLN A 151 23.15 -0.36 10.74
CA GLN A 151 23.33 -1.80 10.94
C GLN A 151 22.33 -2.40 11.94
N ALA A 152 21.86 -1.63 12.93
CA ALA A 152 20.92 -2.11 13.94
C ALA A 152 19.51 -2.27 13.35
N LEU A 153 19.09 -1.36 12.45
CA LEU A 153 17.83 -1.48 11.74
C LEU A 153 17.92 -2.53 10.62
N ALA A 154 19.01 -2.56 9.85
CA ALA A 154 19.22 -3.56 8.81
C ALA A 154 19.22 -5.00 9.35
N ALA A 155 19.76 -5.22 10.56
CA ALA A 155 19.76 -6.54 11.20
C ALA A 155 18.35 -7.06 11.58
N GLN A 156 17.34 -6.18 11.62
CA GLN A 156 15.95 -6.53 11.92
C GLN A 156 15.15 -6.92 10.66
N GLU A 157 15.68 -6.69 9.46
CA GLU A 157 15.02 -7.12 8.24
C GLU A 157 14.88 -8.65 8.19
N PRO A 158 13.69 -9.19 7.85
CA PRO A 158 13.53 -10.62 7.65
C PRO A 158 14.37 -11.07 6.45
N ARG A 159 14.72 -12.36 6.44
CA ARG A 159 15.43 -12.96 5.31
C ARG A 159 14.53 -12.96 4.07
N GLY A 160 15.06 -12.46 2.96
CA GLY A 160 14.37 -12.42 1.69
C GLY A 160 15.16 -11.64 0.65
N VAL A 161 14.74 -11.76 -0.61
CA VAL A 161 15.20 -10.86 -1.67
C VAL A 161 14.56 -9.50 -1.44
N ARG A 162 15.35 -8.44 -1.31
CA ARG A 162 14.81 -7.09 -1.11
C ARG A 162 14.03 -6.65 -2.35
N GLY A 163 12.73 -6.42 -2.16
CA GLY A 163 11.87 -5.76 -3.13
C GLY A 163 11.68 -4.29 -2.76
N ARG A 164 11.10 -3.52 -3.67
CA ARG A 164 10.70 -2.12 -3.45
C ARG A 164 9.31 -1.91 -3.98
N TYR A 165 8.49 -1.19 -3.25
CA TYR A 165 7.24 -0.67 -3.80
C TYR A 165 6.99 0.74 -3.29
N VAL A 166 6.22 1.47 -4.07
CA VAL A 166 5.59 2.71 -3.66
C VAL A 166 4.09 2.53 -3.83
N SER A 167 3.31 2.90 -2.82
CA SER A 167 1.86 2.86 -2.89
C SER A 167 1.21 4.10 -2.32
N VAL A 168 0.04 4.42 -2.86
CA VAL A 168 -0.86 5.44 -2.34
C VAL A 168 -2.24 4.82 -2.26
N GLU A 169 -2.83 4.88 -1.07
CA GLU A 169 -4.20 4.50 -0.83
C GLU A 169 -5.00 5.70 -0.36
N ARG A 170 -6.25 5.77 -0.81
CA ARG A 170 -7.23 6.74 -0.33
C ARG A 170 -8.50 6.03 0.08
N VAL A 171 -8.91 6.24 1.32
CA VAL A 171 -10.25 5.95 1.81
C VAL A 171 -11.03 7.26 1.81
N LYS A 172 -12.22 7.29 1.21
CA LYS A 172 -13.04 8.49 1.14
C LYS A 172 -14.51 8.14 1.35
N GLU A 173 -15.20 8.94 2.15
CA GLU A 173 -16.64 8.85 2.28
C GLU A 173 -17.34 9.50 1.07
N ILE A 174 -18.26 8.77 0.44
CA ILE A 174 -19.04 9.22 -0.71
C ILE A 174 -20.50 8.76 -0.56
N ASP A 175 -21.46 9.68 -0.46
CA ASP A 175 -22.91 9.38 -0.44
C ASP A 175 -23.32 8.25 0.54
N GLY A 176 -22.73 8.22 1.75
CA GLY A 176 -22.97 7.19 2.77
C GLY A 176 -22.27 5.84 2.51
N LYS A 177 -21.38 5.78 1.52
CA LYS A 177 -20.54 4.65 1.15
C LYS A 177 -19.07 4.99 1.36
N VAL A 178 -18.22 3.97 1.28
CA VAL A 178 -16.76 4.13 1.34
C VAL A 178 -16.16 3.81 -0.03
N GLU A 179 -15.50 4.79 -0.64
CA GLU A 179 -14.62 4.56 -1.77
C GLU A 179 -13.20 4.28 -1.26
N TRP A 180 -12.62 3.19 -1.75
CA TRP A 180 -11.22 2.87 -1.52
C TRP A 180 -10.50 2.74 -2.87
N ILE A 181 -9.52 3.63 -3.06
CA ILE A 181 -8.61 3.62 -4.20
C ILE A 181 -7.23 3.23 -3.68
N MET A 182 -6.57 2.32 -4.40
CA MET A 182 -5.16 2.01 -4.19
C MET A 182 -4.42 2.11 -5.52
N ALA A 183 -3.24 2.70 -5.52
CA ALA A 183 -2.30 2.68 -6.64
C ALA A 183 -0.92 2.26 -6.13
N THR A 184 -0.26 1.38 -6.87
CA THR A 184 1.06 0.86 -6.50
C THR A 184 1.97 0.68 -7.72
N ARG A 185 3.27 0.83 -7.49
CA ARG A 185 4.35 0.32 -8.35
C ARG A 185 5.20 -0.60 -7.51
N SER A 186 5.53 -1.76 -8.05
CA SER A 186 6.36 -2.73 -7.35
C SER A 186 7.46 -3.27 -8.24
N ALA A 187 8.67 -3.29 -7.69
CA ALA A 187 9.83 -3.99 -8.21
C ALA A 187 10.18 -5.11 -7.21
N PRO A 188 9.85 -6.38 -7.50
CA PRO A 188 10.07 -7.49 -6.56
C PRO A 188 11.55 -7.85 -6.35
N GLY A 189 12.47 -7.19 -7.06
CA GLY A 189 13.91 -7.40 -6.97
C GLY A 189 14.38 -8.74 -7.56
N GLY A 190 15.68 -8.97 -7.47
CA GLY A 190 16.32 -10.18 -8.01
C GLY A 190 16.27 -10.26 -9.55
N LEU A 191 16.35 -11.49 -10.06
CA LEU A 191 16.35 -11.80 -11.50
C LEU A 191 14.95 -12.07 -12.07
N ILE A 192 13.89 -11.55 -11.45
CA ILE A 192 12.52 -11.70 -11.98
C ILE A 192 12.32 -10.67 -13.08
N PRO A 193 12.14 -11.07 -14.34
CA PRO A 193 11.75 -10.14 -15.39
C PRO A 193 10.38 -9.55 -15.06
N SER A 194 10.23 -8.23 -15.21
CA SER A 194 8.98 -7.52 -14.91
C SER A 194 7.77 -8.08 -15.67
N PHE A 195 7.96 -8.64 -16.86
CA PHE A 195 6.88 -9.27 -17.62
C PHE A 195 6.22 -10.47 -16.92
N LEU A 196 6.89 -11.10 -15.94
CA LEU A 196 6.31 -12.21 -15.17
C LEU A 196 5.42 -11.73 -14.02
N SER A 197 5.72 -10.58 -13.42
CA SER A 197 4.95 -10.03 -12.29
C SER A 197 3.82 -9.10 -12.76
N GLU A 198 4.05 -8.31 -13.81
CA GLU A 198 3.14 -7.29 -14.32
C GLU A 198 1.72 -7.78 -14.67
N PRO A 199 1.51 -8.94 -15.32
CA PRO A 199 0.17 -9.42 -15.65
C PRO A 199 -0.64 -9.88 -14.43
N ALA A 200 0.02 -10.28 -13.33
CA ALA A 200 -0.62 -10.75 -12.12
C ALA A 200 -1.03 -9.62 -11.17
N MET A 201 -0.39 -8.45 -11.27
CA MET A 201 -0.63 -7.31 -10.38
C MET A 201 -2.10 -6.91 -10.25
N PRO A 202 -2.89 -6.74 -11.34
CA PRO A 202 -4.29 -6.34 -11.20
C PRO A 202 -5.13 -7.32 -10.38
N GLY A 203 -4.89 -8.62 -10.52
CA GLY A 203 -5.57 -9.64 -9.72
C GLY A 203 -5.16 -9.56 -8.26
N LYS A 204 -3.84 -9.49 -7.98
CA LYS A 204 -3.29 -9.43 -6.63
C LYS A 204 -3.81 -8.23 -5.84
N ILE A 205 -3.77 -7.03 -6.41
CA ILE A 205 -4.27 -5.82 -5.72
C ILE A 205 -5.79 -5.86 -5.48
N CYS A 206 -6.54 -6.68 -6.23
CA CYS A 206 -7.97 -6.85 -6.04
C CYS A 206 -8.32 -7.95 -5.03
N GLU A 207 -7.41 -8.90 -4.76
CA GLU A 207 -7.57 -9.93 -3.71
C GLU A 207 -7.63 -9.31 -2.31
N ASP A 208 -6.98 -8.17 -2.10
CA ASP A 208 -7.00 -7.45 -0.80
C ASP A 208 -8.40 -6.93 -0.43
N VAL A 209 -9.25 -6.65 -1.42
CA VAL A 209 -10.58 -6.09 -1.20
C VAL A 209 -11.47 -7.02 -0.37
N PRO A 210 -11.74 -8.28 -0.80
CA PRO A 210 -12.51 -9.20 0.01
C PRO A 210 -11.81 -9.53 1.34
N HIS A 211 -10.48 -9.62 1.39
CA HIS A 211 -9.76 -9.89 2.65
C HIS A 211 -10.01 -8.82 3.71
N VAL A 212 -9.96 -7.54 3.33
CA VAL A 212 -10.28 -6.43 4.24
C VAL A 212 -11.74 -6.47 4.67
N VAL A 213 -12.68 -6.64 3.74
CA VAL A 213 -14.12 -6.70 4.08
C VAL A 213 -14.42 -7.86 5.03
N GLU A 214 -13.80 -9.03 4.83
CA GLU A 214 -13.93 -10.18 5.73
C GLU A 214 -13.31 -9.91 7.11
N TRP A 215 -12.14 -9.29 7.15
CA TRP A 215 -11.48 -8.89 8.39
C TRP A 215 -12.32 -7.89 9.20
N LEU A 216 -12.92 -6.89 8.54
CA LEU A 216 -13.83 -5.92 9.17
C LEU A 216 -15.05 -6.62 9.79
N LYS A 217 -15.68 -7.53 9.04
CA LYS A 217 -16.82 -8.32 9.53
C LYS A 217 -16.45 -9.16 10.74
N ALA A 218 -15.28 -9.80 10.72
CA ALA A 218 -14.77 -10.59 11.84
C ALA A 218 -14.50 -9.72 13.08
N LYS A 219 -13.88 -8.55 12.91
CA LYS A 219 -13.65 -7.59 14.02
C LYS A 219 -14.95 -7.11 14.64
N ARG A 220 -15.93 -6.72 13.82
CA ARG A 220 -17.26 -6.31 14.30
C ARG A 220 -17.95 -7.40 15.12
N ALA A 221 -17.88 -8.65 14.67
CA ALA A 221 -18.44 -9.79 15.40
C ALA A 221 -17.72 -10.09 16.73
N SER A 222 -16.45 -9.70 16.86
CA SER A 222 -15.67 -9.88 18.10
C SER A 222 -15.82 -8.74 19.12
N SER A 223 -16.38 -7.61 18.70
CA SER A 223 -16.57 -6.41 19.56
C SER A 223 -18.00 -6.23 20.08
N GLY A 224 -18.93 -7.08 19.65
CA GLY A 224 -20.31 -7.13 20.15
C GLY A 224 -20.51 -8.26 21.15
#